data_AF-A0A1V6ECZ5-F1
#
_entry.id   AF-A0A1V6ECZ5-F1
#
_cell.length_a   1.000
_cell.length_b   1.000
_cell.length_c   1.000
_cell.angle_alpha   90.00
_cell.angle_beta   90.00
_cell.angle_gamma   90.00
#
_symmetry.space_group_name_H-M   'P 1'
#
loop_
_entity.id
_entity.type
_entity.pdbx_description
1 polymer ?
#
loop_
_entity_poly.entity_id
_entity_poly.type
_entity_poly.pdbx_seq_one_letter_code
_entity_poly.pdbx_strand_id
1 'polypeptide(L)'
;MRTLEQVAAMRPDRIAIYSYAHLSSRFAHQQALDPLPRPGTTEKYALFAAARNHLVEAGYRPIGMDHFALPGDELARSLDNRTLHRNFMGYTVRQAPDQIGFGLSAISEVSNCYAQNTKDPDLYHSALERGDLPVERGMRLSRDDVIRRWAIRRLMCAFELDLVQATALFGINCNQYFSAECVLLEAYQAEGMIDLGPEYWRVTPLGAPFIRNICMVFDAYLKSSSKTLYSRTI
;
A
#
# COMPACT_ATOMS: atom_id res chain seq x y z
N MET A 1 18.28 -16.65 -9.14
CA MET A 1 17.75 -16.16 -10.45
C MET A 1 16.87 -17.18 -11.16
N ARG A 2 17.20 -18.48 -11.19
CA ARG A 2 16.40 -19.56 -11.82
C ARG A 2 14.87 -19.42 -11.76
N THR A 3 14.29 -19.14 -10.58
CA THR A 3 12.82 -18.97 -10.46
C THR A 3 12.30 -17.80 -11.29
N LEU A 4 13.01 -16.67 -11.31
CA LEU A 4 12.61 -15.49 -12.07
C LEU A 4 12.73 -15.73 -13.58
N GLU A 5 13.77 -16.46 -14.01
CA GLU A 5 13.93 -16.84 -15.42
C GLU A 5 12.75 -17.70 -15.89
N GLN A 6 12.32 -18.66 -15.07
CA GLN A 6 11.15 -19.49 -15.36
C GLN A 6 9.85 -18.67 -15.40
N VAL A 7 9.66 -17.74 -14.46
CA VAL A 7 8.51 -16.83 -14.45
C VAL A 7 8.50 -15.92 -15.68
N ALA A 8 9.65 -15.34 -16.05
CA ALA A 8 9.79 -14.51 -17.23
C ALA A 8 9.48 -15.30 -18.52
N ALA A 9 9.92 -16.56 -18.60
CA ALA A 9 9.61 -17.46 -19.71
C ALA A 9 8.11 -17.79 -19.82
N MET A 10 7.41 -17.94 -18.68
CA MET A 10 5.94 -18.12 -18.66
C MET A 10 5.17 -16.85 -19.09
N ARG A 11 5.79 -15.68 -18.94
CA ARG A 11 5.28 -14.37 -19.37
C ARG A 11 3.85 -14.05 -18.87
N PRO A 12 3.55 -14.16 -17.57
CA PRO A 12 2.26 -13.69 -17.04
C PRO A 12 2.07 -12.19 -17.26
N ASP A 13 0.83 -11.71 -17.36
CA ASP A 13 0.57 -10.27 -17.57
C ASP A 13 0.96 -9.40 -16.37
N ARG A 14 0.85 -9.97 -15.15
CA ARG A 14 1.11 -9.30 -13.87
C ARG A 14 1.90 -10.21 -12.94
N ILE A 15 2.81 -9.62 -12.16
CA ILE A 15 3.62 -10.30 -11.15
C ILE A 15 3.58 -9.48 -9.87
N ALA A 16 3.39 -10.14 -8.73
CA ALA A 16 3.61 -9.54 -7.41
C ALA A 16 4.69 -10.33 -6.66
N ILE A 17 5.72 -9.64 -6.17
CA ILE A 17 6.86 -10.24 -5.45
C ILE A 17 6.85 -9.79 -4.00
N TYR A 18 6.20 -10.58 -3.14
CA TYR A 18 6.10 -10.25 -1.72
C TYR A 18 7.37 -10.66 -0.94
N SER A 19 7.75 -9.82 0.02
CA SER A 19 8.65 -10.23 1.10
C SER A 19 7.90 -11.16 2.06
N TYR A 20 8.50 -12.31 2.37
CA TYR A 20 7.90 -13.25 3.32
C TYR A 20 7.81 -12.62 4.72
N ALA A 21 6.57 -12.42 5.18
CA ALA A 21 6.24 -11.96 6.52
C ALA A 21 6.05 -13.15 7.45
N HIS A 22 6.99 -13.31 8.38
CA HIS A 22 6.98 -14.42 9.33
C HIS A 22 6.46 -13.95 10.69
N LEU A 23 5.31 -14.48 11.10
CA LEU A 23 4.54 -14.12 12.29
C LEU A 23 3.98 -15.42 12.92
N SER A 24 4.86 -16.36 13.31
CA SER A 24 4.47 -17.69 13.82
C SER A 24 3.65 -17.66 15.11
N SER A 25 3.72 -16.57 15.89
CA SER A 25 2.84 -16.33 17.04
C SER A 25 1.38 -16.07 16.66
N ARG A 26 1.13 -15.60 15.43
CA ARG A 26 -0.21 -15.31 14.89
C ARG A 26 -0.69 -16.39 13.93
N PHE A 27 0.23 -17.02 13.21
CA PHE A 27 -0.06 -18.03 12.20
C PHE A 27 0.67 -19.33 12.56
N ALA A 28 0.00 -20.21 13.31
CA ALA A 28 0.59 -21.43 13.86
C ALA A 28 1.25 -22.32 12.80
N HIS A 29 0.70 -22.39 11.59
CA HIS A 29 1.30 -23.16 10.49
C HIS A 29 2.72 -22.71 10.11
N GLN A 30 3.10 -21.46 10.43
CA GLN A 30 4.45 -20.95 10.16
C GLN A 30 5.48 -21.46 11.17
N GLN A 31 5.08 -22.02 12.32
CA GLN A 31 6.01 -22.53 13.34
C GLN A 31 6.91 -23.65 12.82
N ALA A 32 6.43 -24.44 11.86
CA ALA A 32 7.23 -25.47 11.19
C ALA A 32 8.47 -24.89 10.45
N LEU A 33 8.45 -23.59 10.14
CA LEU A 33 9.54 -22.88 9.46
C LEU A 33 10.48 -22.15 10.45
N ASP A 34 10.19 -22.15 11.75
CA ASP A 34 11.01 -21.47 12.77
C ASP A 34 12.47 -21.98 12.81
N PRO A 35 12.74 -23.30 12.65
CA PRO A 35 14.11 -23.80 12.65
C PRO A 35 14.92 -23.44 11.40
N LEU A 36 14.26 -22.99 10.32
CA LEU A 36 14.94 -22.75 9.04
C LEU A 36 15.63 -21.38 9.02
N PRO A 37 16.82 -21.29 8.41
CA PRO A 37 17.48 -20.01 8.20
C PRO A 37 16.61 -19.14 7.28
N ARG A 38 16.61 -17.83 7.54
CA ARG A 38 15.84 -16.85 6.77
C ARG A 38 16.73 -15.66 6.43
N PRO A 39 16.52 -15.07 5.24
CA PRO A 39 17.31 -13.92 4.85
C PRO A 39 17.07 -12.74 5.80
N GLY A 40 18.15 -12.08 6.19
CA GLY A 40 18.10 -10.83 6.94
C GLY A 40 17.54 -9.67 6.09
N THR A 41 17.32 -8.49 6.69
CA THR A 41 16.76 -7.33 5.99
C THR A 41 17.58 -6.94 4.76
N THR A 42 18.91 -6.85 4.89
CA THR A 42 19.82 -6.51 3.79
C THR A 42 19.75 -7.52 2.65
N GLU A 43 19.71 -8.82 2.97
CA GLU A 43 19.60 -9.87 1.97
C GLU A 43 18.25 -9.86 1.27
N LYS A 44 17.15 -9.62 2.01
CA LYS A 44 15.81 -9.44 1.43
C LYS A 44 15.77 -8.26 0.46
N TYR A 45 16.41 -7.14 0.81
CA TYR A 45 16.53 -6.00 -0.09
C TYR A 45 17.32 -6.35 -1.35
N ALA A 46 18.48 -7.00 -1.19
CA ALA A 46 19.30 -7.43 -2.33
C ALA A 46 18.53 -8.37 -3.27
N LEU A 47 17.77 -9.33 -2.71
CA LEU A 47 16.91 -10.22 -3.47
C LEU A 47 15.81 -9.45 -4.22
N PHE A 48 15.16 -8.50 -3.56
CA PHE A 48 14.13 -7.67 -4.20
C PHE A 48 14.72 -6.81 -5.33
N ALA A 49 15.86 -6.17 -5.11
CA ALA A 49 16.54 -5.37 -6.12
C ALA A 49 16.94 -6.20 -7.34
N ALA A 50 17.53 -7.39 -7.11
CA ALA A 50 17.88 -8.32 -8.18
C ALA A 50 16.64 -8.77 -8.97
N ALA A 51 15.54 -9.09 -8.26
CA ALA A 51 14.30 -9.51 -8.89
C ALA A 51 13.65 -8.39 -9.71
N ARG A 52 13.61 -7.17 -9.16
CA ARG A 52 13.12 -5.98 -9.84
C ARG A 52 13.90 -5.75 -11.14
N ASN A 53 15.23 -5.75 -11.08
CA ASN A 53 16.07 -5.49 -12.26
C ASN A 53 15.84 -6.55 -13.35
N HIS A 54 15.80 -7.83 -12.97
CA HIS A 54 15.54 -8.92 -13.92
C HIS A 54 14.17 -8.81 -14.59
N LEU A 55 13.11 -8.45 -13.84
CA LEU A 55 11.79 -8.26 -14.42
C LEU A 55 11.74 -7.04 -15.35
N VAL A 56 12.42 -5.95 -15.00
CA VAL A 56 12.53 -4.77 -15.87
C VAL A 56 13.25 -5.12 -17.17
N GLU A 57 14.36 -5.87 -17.09
CA GLU A 57 15.09 -6.38 -18.25
C GLU A 57 14.21 -7.31 -19.11
N ALA A 58 13.35 -8.11 -18.48
CA ALA A 58 12.36 -8.95 -19.16
C ALA A 58 11.16 -8.18 -19.75
N GLY A 59 11.13 -6.85 -19.61
CA GLY A 59 10.13 -5.97 -20.22
C GLY A 59 8.92 -5.66 -19.34
N TYR A 60 8.94 -6.03 -18.06
CA TYR A 60 7.89 -5.64 -17.12
C TYR A 60 8.09 -4.21 -16.62
N ARG A 61 6.97 -3.53 -16.36
CA ARG A 61 6.96 -2.22 -15.73
C ARG A 61 6.66 -2.35 -14.24
N PRO A 62 7.46 -1.71 -13.37
CA PRO A 62 7.11 -1.55 -11.96
C PRO A 62 5.86 -0.67 -11.86
N ILE A 63 4.79 -1.21 -11.28
CA ILE A 63 3.54 -0.47 -11.04
C ILE A 63 3.62 0.32 -9.73
N GLY A 64 4.18 -0.32 -8.71
CA GLY A 64 4.38 0.28 -7.40
C GLY A 64 4.59 -0.80 -6.35
N MET A 65 5.37 -0.47 -5.33
CA MET A 65 5.80 -1.43 -4.30
C MET A 65 6.39 -2.71 -4.93
N ASP A 66 5.69 -3.83 -4.79
CA ASP A 66 6.07 -5.18 -5.20
C ASP A 66 5.34 -5.67 -6.47
N HIS A 67 4.57 -4.81 -7.14
CA HIS A 67 3.76 -5.17 -8.31
C HIS A 67 4.39 -4.73 -9.63
N PHE A 68 4.32 -5.62 -10.61
CA PHE A 68 4.83 -5.46 -11.96
C PHE A 68 3.76 -5.87 -12.97
N ALA A 69 3.72 -5.22 -14.12
CA ALA A 69 2.82 -5.59 -15.21
C ALA A 69 3.49 -5.36 -16.58
N LEU A 70 3.03 -6.07 -17.61
CA LEU A 70 3.46 -5.79 -18.98
C LEU A 70 3.00 -4.40 -19.43
N PRO A 71 3.71 -3.72 -20.36
CA PRO A 71 3.37 -2.37 -20.81
C PRO A 71 1.97 -2.24 -21.43
N GLY A 72 1.42 -3.33 -21.96
CA GLY A 72 0.07 -3.39 -22.52
C GLY A 72 -1.04 -3.49 -21.48
N ASP A 73 -0.71 -3.80 -20.22
CA ASP A 73 -1.68 -3.95 -19.14
C ASP A 73 -2.29 -2.60 -18.74
N GLU A 74 -3.57 -2.63 -18.36
CA GLU A 74 -4.32 -1.44 -17.92
C GLU A 74 -3.67 -0.74 -16.72
N LEU A 75 -3.03 -1.46 -15.79
CA LEU A 75 -2.35 -0.87 -14.63
C LEU A 75 -1.15 -0.04 -15.05
N ALA A 76 -0.37 -0.52 -16.03
CA ALA A 76 0.78 0.21 -16.56
C ALA A 76 0.36 1.51 -17.26
N ARG A 77 -0.73 1.45 -18.05
CA ARG A 77 -1.30 2.63 -18.71
C ARG A 77 -1.89 3.62 -17.70
N SER A 78 -2.58 3.13 -16.67
CA SER A 78 -3.13 3.98 -15.60
C SER A 78 -2.05 4.63 -14.74
N LEU A 79 -0.90 3.98 -14.55
CA LEU A 79 0.26 4.60 -13.90
C LEU A 79 0.76 5.81 -14.71
N ASP A 80 0.94 5.65 -16.03
CA ASP A 80 1.40 6.76 -16.91
C ASP A 80 0.42 7.93 -16.91
N ASN A 81 -0.88 7.63 -16.90
CA ASN A 81 -1.95 8.63 -16.88
C ASN A 81 -2.25 9.16 -15.47
N ARG A 82 -1.55 8.68 -14.42
CA ARG A 82 -1.77 9.04 -13.01
C ARG A 82 -3.20 8.80 -12.51
N THR A 83 -3.88 7.81 -13.12
CA THR A 83 -5.24 7.34 -12.77
C THR A 83 -5.23 5.98 -12.09
N LEU A 84 -4.07 5.54 -11.61
CA LEU A 84 -3.95 4.34 -10.80
C LEU A 84 -4.63 4.56 -9.45
N HIS A 85 -5.42 3.57 -9.01
CA HIS A 85 -6.07 3.56 -7.71
C HIS A 85 -5.62 2.34 -6.91
N ARG A 86 -5.87 2.37 -5.60
CA ARG A 86 -5.59 1.26 -4.71
C ARG A 86 -6.73 1.04 -3.72
N ASN A 87 -7.12 -0.21 -3.55
CA ASN A 87 -8.07 -0.64 -2.54
C ASN A 87 -7.51 -1.80 -1.70
N PHE A 88 -8.35 -2.48 -0.92
CA PHE A 88 -7.95 -3.62 -0.09
C PHE A 88 -7.38 -4.80 -0.89
N MET A 89 -7.76 -4.95 -2.17
CA MET A 89 -7.30 -6.02 -3.05
C MET A 89 -6.00 -5.68 -3.80
N GLY A 90 -5.56 -4.42 -3.78
CA GLY A 90 -4.35 -3.97 -4.47
C GLY A 90 -4.61 -2.83 -5.45
N TYR A 91 -3.75 -2.73 -6.46
CA TYR A 91 -3.88 -1.71 -7.50
C TYR A 91 -5.04 -2.02 -8.46
N THR A 92 -5.73 -0.98 -8.90
CA THR A 92 -6.87 -1.07 -9.82
C THR A 92 -6.97 0.19 -10.68
N VAL A 93 -7.55 0.05 -11.87
CA VAL A 93 -7.87 1.18 -12.75
C VAL A 93 -9.23 1.80 -12.47
N ARG A 94 -10.08 1.11 -11.69
CA ARG A 94 -11.44 1.57 -11.39
C ARG A 94 -11.46 2.32 -10.07
N GLN A 95 -11.77 3.61 -10.15
CA GLN A 95 -12.15 4.36 -8.96
C GLN A 95 -13.58 3.99 -8.57
N ALA A 96 -13.73 3.21 -7.51
CA ALA A 96 -15.02 3.00 -6.85
C ALA A 96 -15.04 3.86 -5.57
N PRO A 97 -15.94 4.84 -5.45
CA PRO A 97 -16.02 5.68 -4.25
C PRO A 97 -16.44 4.87 -3.02
N ASP A 98 -17.26 3.83 -3.25
CA ASP A 98 -17.69 2.87 -2.24
C ASP A 98 -17.38 1.45 -2.73
N GLN A 99 -17.03 0.59 -1.77
CA GLN A 99 -16.74 -0.82 -1.96
C GLN A 99 -17.42 -1.62 -0.87
N ILE A 100 -18.24 -2.59 -1.26
CA ILE A 100 -18.96 -3.45 -0.34
C ILE A 100 -18.36 -4.85 -0.44
N GLY A 101 -17.81 -5.33 0.68
CA GLY A 101 -17.25 -6.66 0.82
C GLY A 101 -18.30 -7.65 1.32
N PHE A 102 -18.39 -8.80 0.65
CA PHE A 102 -19.26 -9.91 1.05
C PHE A 102 -18.44 -11.12 1.52
N GLY A 103 -19.04 -11.91 2.43
CA GLY A 103 -18.40 -13.09 3.01
C GLY A 103 -17.60 -12.80 4.28
N LEU A 104 -17.01 -13.88 4.81
CA LEU A 104 -16.20 -13.85 6.03
C LEU A 104 -15.00 -12.93 5.87
N SER A 105 -14.70 -12.18 6.93
CA SER A 105 -13.55 -11.25 7.01
C SER A 105 -13.54 -10.09 6.02
N ALA A 106 -14.52 -10.01 5.12
CA ALA A 106 -14.58 -9.04 4.05
C ALA A 106 -14.60 -7.62 4.61
N ILE A 107 -13.92 -6.70 3.92
CA ILE A 107 -13.82 -5.31 4.32
C ILE A 107 -14.56 -4.45 3.31
N SER A 108 -15.42 -3.58 3.82
CA SER A 108 -16.12 -2.55 3.07
C SER A 108 -15.52 -1.18 3.36
N GLU A 109 -15.49 -0.33 2.34
CA GLU A 109 -15.19 1.10 2.43
C GLU A 109 -16.40 1.85 1.87
N VAL A 110 -17.18 2.52 2.72
CA VAL A 110 -18.40 3.21 2.31
C VAL A 110 -18.48 4.56 3.01
N SER A 111 -18.65 5.66 2.26
CA SER A 111 -18.89 7.00 2.82
C SER A 111 -17.92 7.38 3.95
N ASN A 112 -16.61 7.23 3.70
CA ASN A 112 -15.54 7.47 4.68
C ASN A 112 -15.65 6.62 5.95
N CYS A 113 -16.23 5.42 5.85
CA CYS A 113 -16.22 4.42 6.90
C CYS A 113 -15.57 3.14 6.38
N TYR A 114 -14.84 2.46 7.25
CA TYR A 114 -14.43 1.08 7.05
C TYR A 114 -15.28 0.17 7.93
N ALA A 115 -15.70 -0.97 7.40
CA ALA A 115 -16.39 -2.01 8.15
C ALA A 115 -15.82 -3.37 7.78
N GLN A 116 -15.60 -4.24 8.75
CA GLN A 116 -15.12 -5.59 8.54
C GLN A 116 -16.14 -6.59 9.07
N ASN A 117 -16.51 -7.55 8.21
CA ASN A 117 -17.31 -8.69 8.62
C ASN A 117 -16.53 -9.59 9.56
N THR A 118 -17.25 -10.30 10.44
CA THR A 118 -16.66 -11.31 11.32
C THR A 118 -15.88 -12.37 10.54
N LYS A 119 -14.80 -12.85 11.14
CA LYS A 119 -14.00 -13.97 10.63
C LYS A 119 -14.54 -15.32 11.08
N ASP A 120 -15.40 -15.32 12.09
CA ASP A 120 -16.01 -16.51 12.66
C ASP A 120 -17.22 -16.94 11.81
N PRO A 121 -17.20 -18.17 11.24
CA PRO A 121 -18.31 -18.67 10.43
C PRO A 121 -19.64 -18.72 11.17
N ASP A 122 -19.66 -19.12 12.44
CA ASP A 122 -20.90 -19.30 13.19
C ASP A 122 -21.55 -17.96 13.52
N LEU A 123 -20.73 -16.97 13.92
CA LEU A 123 -21.21 -15.60 14.13
C LEU A 123 -21.72 -14.97 12.82
N TYR A 124 -21.07 -15.26 11.69
CA TYR A 124 -21.47 -14.75 10.38
C TYR A 124 -22.84 -15.28 9.97
N HIS A 125 -23.04 -16.60 10.01
CA HIS A 125 -24.32 -17.22 9.65
C HIS A 125 -25.43 -16.80 10.60
N SER A 126 -25.18 -16.81 11.92
CA SER A 126 -26.15 -16.41 12.93
C SER A 126 -26.63 -14.97 12.76
N ALA A 127 -25.75 -14.05 12.36
CA ALA A 127 -26.13 -12.66 12.08
C ALA A 127 -27.07 -12.57 10.86
N LEU A 128 -26.73 -13.28 9.78
CA LEU A 128 -27.56 -13.29 8.57
C LEU A 128 -28.93 -13.93 8.79
N GLU A 129 -29.03 -14.99 9.58
CA GLU A 129 -30.31 -15.63 9.93
C GLU A 129 -31.27 -14.70 10.69
N ARG A 130 -30.73 -13.73 11.43
CA ARG A 130 -31.52 -12.68 12.11
C ARG A 130 -31.85 -11.47 11.24
N GLY A 131 -31.30 -11.40 10.02
CA GLY A 131 -31.41 -10.23 9.16
C GLY A 131 -30.45 -9.07 9.53
N ASP A 132 -29.45 -9.34 10.37
CA ASP A 132 -28.43 -8.37 10.76
C ASP A 132 -27.24 -8.36 9.78
N LEU A 133 -26.53 -7.24 9.70
CA LEU A 133 -25.23 -7.19 9.01
C LEU A 133 -24.15 -7.85 9.86
N PRO A 134 -23.31 -8.75 9.32
CA PRO A 134 -22.31 -9.52 10.08
C PRO A 134 -21.03 -8.72 10.40
N VAL A 135 -21.16 -7.42 10.70
CA VAL A 135 -20.05 -6.50 10.95
C VAL A 135 -19.49 -6.72 12.37
N GLU A 136 -18.22 -7.07 12.46
CA GLU A 136 -17.51 -7.27 13.75
C GLU A 136 -16.90 -5.96 14.27
N ARG A 137 -16.37 -5.14 13.37
CA ARG A 137 -15.70 -3.89 13.71
C ARG A 137 -15.69 -2.91 12.55
N GLY A 138 -15.52 -1.63 12.85
CA GLY A 138 -15.40 -0.59 11.85
C GLY A 138 -14.74 0.67 12.38
N MET A 139 -14.53 1.62 11.49
CA MET A 139 -13.96 2.93 11.80
C MET A 139 -14.63 3.98 10.92
N ARG A 140 -15.20 5.01 11.55
CA ARG A 140 -15.60 6.23 10.85
C ARG A 140 -14.40 7.16 10.78
N LEU A 141 -14.03 7.58 9.58
CA LEU A 141 -12.90 8.47 9.39
C LEU A 141 -13.26 9.90 9.78
N SER A 142 -12.40 10.51 10.58
CA SER A 142 -12.41 11.95 10.83
C SER A 142 -12.01 12.73 9.57
N ARG A 143 -12.17 14.06 9.60
CA ARG A 143 -11.69 14.92 8.52
C ARG A 143 -10.19 14.73 8.27
N ASP A 144 -9.40 14.64 9.35
CA ASP A 144 -7.95 14.43 9.26
C ASP A 144 -7.62 13.07 8.63
N ASP A 145 -8.30 12.01 9.04
CA ASP A 145 -8.13 10.68 8.45
C ASP A 145 -8.42 10.67 6.94
N VAL A 146 -9.46 11.39 6.50
CA VAL A 146 -9.81 11.50 5.08
C VAL A 146 -8.70 12.21 4.29
N ILE A 147 -8.18 13.32 4.83
CA ILE A 147 -7.10 14.11 4.20
C ILE A 147 -5.81 13.26 4.11
N ARG A 148 -5.40 12.63 5.22
CA ARG A 148 -4.20 11.78 5.28
C ARG A 148 -4.32 10.57 4.36
N ARG A 149 -5.48 9.90 4.35
CA ARG A 149 -5.76 8.80 3.43
C ARG A 149 -5.65 9.24 1.97
N TRP A 150 -6.18 10.41 1.63
CA TRP A 150 -6.04 10.96 0.28
C TRP A 150 -4.56 11.18 -0.07
N ALA A 151 -3.79 11.81 0.81
CA ALA A 151 -2.37 12.06 0.59
C ALA A 151 -1.57 10.77 0.40
N ILE A 152 -1.76 9.79 1.30
CA ILE A 152 -1.12 8.47 1.23
C ILE A 152 -1.49 7.75 -0.07
N ARG A 153 -2.77 7.76 -0.48
CA ARG A 153 -3.21 7.13 -1.73
C ARG A 153 -2.58 7.80 -2.95
N ARG A 154 -2.51 9.13 -2.98
CA ARG A 154 -1.87 9.88 -4.07
C ARG A 154 -0.39 9.54 -4.19
N LEU A 155 0.34 9.51 -3.07
CA LEU A 155 1.75 9.10 -3.06
C LEU A 155 1.91 7.64 -3.50
N MET A 156 1.10 6.71 -3.00
CA MET A 156 1.21 5.28 -3.34
C MET A 156 0.88 4.94 -4.80
N CYS A 157 0.05 5.74 -5.48
CA CYS A 157 -0.45 5.40 -6.81
C CYS A 157 0.06 6.33 -7.92
N ALA A 158 0.32 7.60 -7.60
CA ALA A 158 0.77 8.60 -8.55
C ALA A 158 2.18 9.13 -8.25
N PHE A 159 2.81 8.70 -7.14
CA PHE A 159 4.11 9.17 -6.67
C PHE A 159 4.20 10.70 -6.53
N GLU A 160 3.05 11.36 -6.36
CA GLU A 160 2.96 12.81 -6.34
C GLU A 160 1.73 13.25 -5.53
N LEU A 161 1.93 14.27 -4.70
CA LEU A 161 0.89 15.02 -4.02
C LEU A 161 0.78 16.40 -4.69
N ASP A 162 -0.39 16.70 -5.25
CA ASP A 162 -0.70 18.01 -5.83
C ASP A 162 -1.29 18.91 -4.74
N LEU A 163 -0.56 19.97 -4.36
CA LEU A 163 -0.93 20.84 -3.25
C LEU A 163 -2.06 21.80 -3.62
N VAL A 164 -2.19 22.13 -4.91
CA VAL A 164 -3.30 22.93 -5.44
C VAL A 164 -4.59 22.13 -5.37
N GLN A 165 -4.55 20.86 -5.78
CA GLN A 165 -5.67 19.94 -5.65
C GLN A 165 -6.07 19.73 -4.19
N ALA A 166 -5.10 19.56 -3.28
CA ALA A 166 -5.38 19.44 -1.85
C ALA A 166 -6.11 20.68 -1.30
N THR A 167 -5.67 21.87 -1.72
CA THR A 167 -6.30 23.14 -1.35
C THR A 167 -7.74 23.20 -1.87
N ALA A 168 -7.97 22.84 -3.12
CA ALA A 168 -9.32 22.85 -3.72
C ALA A 168 -10.28 21.84 -3.05
N LEU A 169 -9.80 20.65 -2.71
CA LEU A 169 -10.62 19.58 -2.13
C LEU A 169 -10.91 19.79 -0.64
N PHE A 170 -9.93 20.30 0.11
CA PHE A 170 -9.99 20.30 1.58
C PHE A 170 -9.88 21.70 2.19
N GLY A 171 -9.61 22.74 1.41
CA GLY A 171 -9.42 24.11 1.92
C GLY A 171 -8.21 24.22 2.87
N ILE A 172 -7.17 23.40 2.66
CA ILE A 172 -5.96 23.39 3.49
C ILE A 172 -4.77 23.95 2.73
N ASN A 173 -3.86 24.62 3.44
CA ASN A 173 -2.50 24.82 2.97
C ASN A 173 -1.65 23.63 3.43
N CYS A 174 -1.15 22.80 2.50
CA CYS A 174 -0.42 21.58 2.86
C CYS A 174 0.84 21.84 3.69
N ASN A 175 1.61 22.89 3.40
CA ASN A 175 2.83 23.21 4.15
C ASN A 175 2.52 23.55 5.62
N GLN A 176 1.36 24.14 5.90
CA GLN A 176 0.91 24.43 7.26
C GLN A 176 0.28 23.20 7.92
N TYR A 177 -0.66 22.55 7.22
CA TYR A 177 -1.44 21.41 7.71
C TYR A 177 -0.54 20.22 8.05
N PHE A 178 0.44 19.93 7.20
CA PHE A 178 1.40 18.85 7.34
C PHE A 178 2.78 19.35 7.81
N SER A 179 2.83 20.43 8.58
CA SER A 179 4.09 21.05 9.01
C SER A 179 5.03 20.08 9.75
N ALA A 180 4.49 19.20 10.60
CA ALA A 180 5.29 18.19 11.29
C ALA A 180 5.82 17.11 10.33
N GLU A 181 5.04 16.75 9.32
CA GLU A 181 5.40 15.82 8.27
C GLU A 181 6.44 16.42 7.33
N CYS A 182 6.36 17.72 6.99
CA CYS A 182 7.37 18.42 6.19
C CYS A 182 8.77 18.26 6.78
N VAL A 183 8.91 18.45 8.10
CA VAL A 183 10.21 18.27 8.80
C VAL A 183 10.76 16.85 8.62
N LEU A 184 9.89 15.84 8.62
CA LEU A 184 10.31 14.45 8.40
C LEU A 184 10.63 14.18 6.92
N LEU A 185 9.95 14.84 5.99
CA LEU A 185 10.19 14.73 4.56
C LEU A 185 11.50 15.40 4.11
N GLU A 186 12.00 16.40 4.84
CA GLU A 186 13.27 17.05 4.54
C GLU A 186 14.46 16.07 4.51
N ALA A 187 14.46 15.05 5.38
CA ALA A 187 15.47 13.99 5.37
C ALA A 187 15.45 13.18 4.06
N TYR A 188 14.25 12.80 3.59
CA TYR A 188 14.08 12.11 2.31
C TYR A 188 14.45 13.03 1.13
N GLN A 189 14.19 14.33 1.22
CA GLN A 189 14.58 15.28 0.19
C GLN A 189 16.09 15.45 0.11
N ALA A 190 16.78 15.51 1.26
CA ALA A 190 18.24 15.59 1.32
C ALA A 190 18.90 14.36 0.66
N GLU A 191 18.25 13.21 0.72
CA GLU A 191 18.68 11.98 0.02
C GLU A 191 18.19 11.88 -1.43
N GLY A 192 17.47 12.89 -1.94
CA GLY A 192 16.95 12.94 -3.31
C GLY A 192 15.80 11.97 -3.58
N MET A 193 15.14 11.45 -2.53
CA MET A 193 14.02 10.50 -2.65
C MET A 193 12.68 11.20 -2.91
N ILE A 194 12.55 12.45 -2.53
CA ILE A 194 11.37 13.27 -2.75
C ILE A 194 11.78 14.70 -3.12
N ASP A 195 11.03 15.32 -4.02
CA ASP A 195 11.16 16.73 -4.40
C ASP A 195 9.97 17.51 -3.83
N LEU A 196 10.23 18.42 -2.89
CA LEU A 196 9.21 19.25 -2.24
C LEU A 196 9.16 20.63 -2.93
N GLY A 197 8.35 20.70 -3.99
CA GLY A 197 8.06 21.94 -4.70
C GLY A 197 6.98 22.80 -4.04
N PRO A 198 6.77 24.03 -4.54
CA PRO A 198 5.75 24.94 -4.02
C PRO A 198 4.31 24.47 -4.30
N GLU A 199 4.10 23.74 -5.40
CA GLU A 199 2.77 23.28 -5.85
C GLU A 199 2.62 21.74 -5.80
N TYR A 200 3.72 21.01 -5.60
CA TYR A 200 3.72 19.55 -5.60
C TYR A 200 4.75 18.98 -4.63
N TRP A 201 4.48 17.79 -4.09
CA TRP A 201 5.49 16.93 -3.47
C TRP A 201 5.60 15.63 -4.27
N ARG A 202 6.75 15.37 -4.90
CA ARG A 202 6.91 14.27 -5.86
C ARG A 202 7.99 13.30 -5.42
N VAL A 203 7.64 12.02 -5.29
CA VAL A 203 8.59 10.95 -5.03
C VAL A 203 9.39 10.69 -6.31
N THR A 204 10.71 10.71 -6.18
CA THR A 204 11.62 10.51 -7.32
C THR A 204 11.73 9.02 -7.66
N PRO A 205 12.30 8.66 -8.83
CA PRO A 205 12.61 7.26 -9.13
C PRO A 205 13.47 6.58 -8.07
N LEU A 206 14.33 7.33 -7.37
CA LEU A 206 15.14 6.85 -6.26
C LEU A 206 14.30 6.56 -5.02
N GLY A 207 13.29 7.38 -4.72
CA GLY A 207 12.40 7.19 -3.58
C GLY A 207 11.29 6.16 -3.80
N ALA A 208 10.97 5.81 -5.05
CA ALA A 208 9.86 4.92 -5.39
C ALA A 208 9.89 3.54 -4.67
N PRO A 209 11.05 2.86 -4.50
CA PRO A 209 11.13 1.64 -3.70
C PRO A 209 10.78 1.84 -2.21
N PHE A 210 11.00 3.05 -1.69
CA PHE A 210 10.77 3.44 -0.29
C PHE A 210 9.43 4.14 -0.07
N ILE A 211 8.49 4.02 -1.02
CA ILE A 211 7.20 4.72 -0.97
C ILE A 211 6.42 4.45 0.32
N ARG A 212 6.56 3.25 0.90
CA ARG A 212 5.93 2.92 2.19
C ARG A 212 6.49 3.77 3.32
N ASN A 213 7.80 3.93 3.40
CA ASN A 213 8.49 4.72 4.41
C ASN A 213 8.10 6.21 4.30
N ILE A 214 8.00 6.72 3.07
CA ILE A 214 7.54 8.09 2.80
C ILE A 214 6.07 8.24 3.23
N CYS A 215 5.19 7.30 2.89
CA CYS A 215 3.78 7.35 3.30
C CYS A 215 3.57 7.25 4.81
N MET A 216 4.45 6.52 5.53
CA MET A 216 4.39 6.41 6.99
C MET A 216 4.56 7.75 7.71
N VAL A 217 5.18 8.75 7.08
CA VAL A 217 5.26 10.11 7.62
C VAL A 217 3.87 10.70 7.87
N PHE A 218 2.90 10.38 7.00
CA PHE A 218 1.53 10.88 7.08
C PHE A 218 0.62 10.04 7.99
N ASP A 219 1.10 8.94 8.56
CA ASP A 219 0.31 8.06 9.42
C ASP A 219 0.26 8.58 10.87
N ALA A 220 -0.90 9.16 11.24
CA ALA A 220 -1.13 9.69 12.57
C ALA A 220 -1.16 8.61 13.68
N TYR A 221 -1.43 7.34 13.33
CA TYR A 221 -1.58 6.25 14.28
C TYR A 221 -0.30 5.45 14.52
N LEU A 222 0.75 5.70 13.72
CA LEU A 222 2.02 4.99 13.88
C LEU A 222 2.69 5.31 15.23
N LYS A 223 2.62 6.58 15.68
CA LYS A 223 3.24 7.04 16.93
C LYS A 223 2.48 6.60 18.19
N SER A 224 1.20 6.26 18.08
CA SER A 224 0.35 5.84 19.22
C SER A 224 0.38 4.34 19.49
N SER A 225 0.99 3.54 18.61
CA SER A 225 1.05 2.08 18.72
C SER A 225 2.36 1.61 19.39
N SER A 226 2.30 1.27 20.69
CA SER A 226 3.45 0.71 21.44
C SER A 226 3.79 -0.75 21.13
N LYS A 227 3.05 -1.43 20.24
CA LYS A 227 3.26 -2.84 19.87
C LYS A 227 3.59 -2.97 18.39
N THR A 228 4.63 -3.75 18.07
CA THR A 228 4.93 -4.15 16.68
C THR A 228 3.88 -5.15 16.19
N LEU A 229 2.73 -4.67 15.70
CA LEU A 229 1.60 -5.48 15.24
C LEU A 229 1.69 -5.89 13.75
N TYR A 230 2.65 -5.32 13.00
CA TYR A 230 2.72 -5.42 11.54
C TYR A 230 4.11 -5.86 11.05
N SER A 231 4.15 -6.37 9.80
CA SER A 231 5.42 -6.67 9.13
C SER A 231 6.24 -5.40 8.97
N ARG A 232 7.53 -5.47 9.29
CA ARG A 232 8.47 -4.35 9.10
C ARG A 232 8.64 -4.08 7.60
N THR A 233 8.78 -2.80 7.26
CA THR A 233 9.28 -2.39 5.95
C THR A 233 10.72 -2.89 5.78
N ILE A 234 11.10 -3.14 4.53
CA ILE A 234 12.50 -3.41 4.16
C ILE A 234 13.26 -2.09 4.15
#